data_AF-A0A7T8HGA8-F1
#
_entry.id   AF-A0A7T8HGA8-F1
#
_cell.length_a   1.000
_cell.length_b   1.000
_cell.length_c   1.000
_cell.angle_alpha   90.00
_cell.angle_beta   90.00
_cell.angle_gamma   90.00
#
_symmetry.space_group_name_H-M   'P 1'
#
loop_
_entity.id
_entity.type
_entity.pdbx_description
1 polymer ?
#
loop_
_entity_poly.entity_id
_entity_poly.type
_entity_poly.pdbx_seq_one_letter_code
_entity_poly.pdbx_strand_id
1 'polypeptide(L)'
;MILTWNEPRGDYNLFEVQYLNIKNRLVKFVSKDNFIEVNNLWPFKNYTFSVVTKAGDDDSIPRRSKPVSRVFSTKESVPGSPEIFEPYEVLPSAITFQWAMPEFKKNGVITGFIIIYGIAVPGSDEFYQTESMEFGPQEKNGTIRDLIPGKVYTFQIQAQTRIGLGEPKRYEQMMPIFAPPAPNRKIKPELISKSTQTLVISYAQNYFSNENGVVNAYSVILAEDYTKPTESKLTLLKWKDVQPYRSWPPYQVNKPYYPFHNKSTERFTIGSETARKKPQYRGGSGCFKRRNPDRDMRHNDNISLPDSVMETSKPVKLKDFAEHYRIMSADSDFRFSEEYEELKHVGREKSCTAADLPINRPKNRFTNILPYDHSRVKLQPTDDEEGTDYINANFIPGFNSPREYVVTQCDHYWPYDTQPVYYGDIQVTILNESHFQDWNVSEFRMMRGDTVRSIKHFHFTTWPDFGVPDPPQTLVRFVRAFRERISPEQRPIGVHCSAGVGRSGTFIALDRILQVIRHSDVVDIFGIVYEMRKERVWMVQTEQQYICIHQCLLTVLEGKENDPAIHEIHDNEGFEDDEGIVASGM
;
A
#
# COMPACT_ATOMS: atom_id res chain seq x y z
N MET A 1 39.23 -7.28 13.14
CA MET A 1 39.90 -6.31 14.06
C MET A 1 40.60 -7.10 15.14
N ILE A 2 41.88 -6.84 15.43
CA ILE A 2 42.63 -7.55 16.45
C ILE A 2 42.66 -6.71 17.74
N LEU A 3 42.21 -7.28 18.84
CA LEU A 3 42.25 -6.69 20.18
C LEU A 3 43.35 -7.38 20.99
N THR A 4 44.24 -6.62 21.61
CA THR A 4 45.31 -7.13 22.47
C THR A 4 45.25 -6.47 23.85
N TRP A 5 45.68 -7.19 24.88
CA TRP A 5 45.81 -6.66 26.24
C TRP A 5 47.05 -7.22 26.94
N ASN A 6 47.45 -6.56 28.02
CA ASN A 6 48.57 -6.99 28.84
C ASN A 6 48.14 -8.12 29.77
N GLU A 7 49.05 -9.04 30.06
CA GLU A 7 48.80 -10.12 31.02
C GLU A 7 48.62 -9.58 32.45
N PRO A 8 47.60 -10.05 33.18
CA PRO A 8 47.34 -9.64 34.55
C PRO A 8 48.35 -10.29 35.51
N ARG A 9 48.57 -9.68 36.67
CA ARG A 9 49.39 -10.26 37.74
C ARG A 9 48.60 -11.32 38.51
N GLY A 10 49.22 -12.45 38.81
CA GLY A 10 48.62 -13.56 39.58
C GLY A 10 48.11 -14.71 38.70
N ASP A 11 47.51 -15.73 39.31
CA ASP A 11 47.03 -16.92 38.60
C ASP A 11 45.73 -16.66 37.84
N TYR A 12 45.66 -17.15 36.60
CA TYR A 12 44.45 -17.11 35.76
C TYR A 12 44.43 -18.28 34.77
N ASN A 13 43.25 -18.60 34.26
CA ASN A 13 43.04 -19.71 33.32
C ASN A 13 42.65 -19.22 31.92
N LEU A 14 41.86 -18.14 31.84
CA LEU A 14 41.35 -17.61 30.57
C LEU A 14 40.85 -16.16 30.70
N PHE A 15 40.63 -15.53 29.56
CA PHE A 15 40.01 -14.22 29.40
C PHE A 15 38.61 -14.34 28.80
N GLU A 16 37.64 -13.63 29.36
CA GLU A 16 36.33 -13.39 28.77
C GLU A 16 36.31 -11.97 28.18
N VAL A 17 36.18 -11.87 26.86
CA VAL A 17 36.01 -10.59 26.17
C VAL A 17 34.55 -10.45 25.76
N GLN A 18 33.96 -9.29 26.04
CA GLN A 18 32.57 -9.03 25.73
C GLN A 18 32.37 -7.66 25.09
N TYR A 19 31.43 -7.57 24.17
CA TYR A 19 30.97 -6.31 23.60
C TYR A 19 29.49 -6.41 23.23
N LEU A 20 28.82 -5.27 23.06
CA LEU A 20 27.47 -5.23 22.52
C LEU A 20 27.52 -5.12 21.00
N ASN A 21 26.89 -6.05 20.30
CA ASN A 21 26.71 -5.89 18.86
C ASN A 21 25.69 -4.79 18.55
N ILE A 22 25.52 -4.48 17.26
CA ILE A 22 24.60 -3.44 16.79
C ILE A 22 23.11 -3.69 17.12
N LYS A 23 22.74 -4.92 17.52
CA LYS A 23 21.39 -5.28 17.99
C LYS A 23 21.29 -5.26 19.53
N ASN A 24 22.25 -4.62 20.21
CA ASN A 24 22.41 -4.61 21.67
C ASN A 24 22.50 -6.00 22.31
N ARG A 25 22.89 -7.02 21.55
CA ARG A 25 23.13 -8.36 22.10
C ARG A 25 24.57 -8.45 22.59
N LEU A 26 24.73 -8.97 23.80
CA LEU A 26 26.03 -9.23 24.39
C LEU A 26 26.70 -10.40 23.67
N VAL A 27 27.79 -10.10 22.97
CA VAL A 27 28.65 -11.10 22.35
C VAL A 27 29.80 -11.37 23.31
N LYS A 28 30.11 -12.65 23.53
CA LYS A 28 31.19 -13.09 24.43
C LYS A 28 32.14 -14.02 23.69
N PHE A 29 33.42 -13.79 23.91
CA PHE A 29 34.52 -14.64 23.47
C PHE A 29 35.29 -15.09 24.70
N VAL A 30 35.79 -16.32 24.63
CA VAL A 30 36.69 -16.87 25.64
C VAL A 30 38.00 -17.19 24.92
N SER A 31 39.11 -16.67 25.45
CA SER A 31 40.44 -16.90 24.89
C SER A 31 41.42 -17.23 26.02
N LYS A 32 42.37 -18.12 25.76
CA LYS A 32 43.53 -18.32 26.64
C LYS A 32 44.65 -17.35 26.32
N ASP A 33 44.67 -16.84 25.09
CA ASP A 33 45.64 -15.88 24.61
C ASP A 33 45.25 -14.46 25.05
N ASN A 34 46.25 -13.57 25.12
CA ASN A 34 46.07 -12.17 25.46
C ASN A 34 45.57 -11.31 24.27
N PHE A 35 44.98 -11.96 23.26
CA PHE A 35 44.38 -11.32 22.12
C PHE A 35 43.14 -12.07 21.63
N ILE A 36 42.28 -11.37 20.89
CA ILE A 36 41.25 -11.98 20.04
C ILE A 36 41.16 -11.24 18.71
N GLU A 37 40.76 -11.97 17.68
CA GLU A 37 40.33 -11.39 16.42
C GLU A 37 38.79 -11.36 16.35
N VAL A 38 38.24 -10.16 16.15
CA VAL A 38 36.81 -9.92 16.01
C VAL A 38 36.51 -9.54 14.58
N ASN A 39 35.75 -10.40 13.91
CA ASN A 39 35.32 -10.21 12.52
C ASN A 39 33.87 -9.76 12.44
N ASN A 40 33.43 -9.29 11.26
CA ASN A 40 32.05 -8.89 10.98
C ASN A 40 31.52 -7.73 11.85
N LEU A 41 32.40 -6.82 12.26
CA LEU A 41 32.00 -5.54 12.86
C LEU A 41 31.46 -4.61 11.77
N TRP A 42 30.43 -3.82 12.11
CA TRP A 42 29.87 -2.85 11.19
C TRP A 42 30.83 -1.66 11.02
N PRO A 43 31.00 -1.16 9.79
CA PRO A 43 31.88 -0.04 9.50
C PRO A 43 31.37 1.27 10.10
N PHE A 44 32.29 2.20 10.36
CA PHE A 44 32.03 3.52 10.92
C PHE A 44 31.17 3.53 12.21
N LYS A 45 31.46 2.60 13.13
CA LYS A 45 30.76 2.48 14.43
C LYS A 45 31.75 2.37 15.58
N ASN A 46 31.32 2.84 16.75
CA ASN A 46 32.04 2.73 18.01
C ASN A 46 31.61 1.46 18.75
N TYR A 47 32.58 0.62 19.10
CA TYR A 47 32.40 -0.58 19.88
C TYR A 47 33.11 -0.46 21.22
N THR A 48 32.40 -0.76 22.31
CA THR A 48 33.01 -0.86 23.64
C THR A 48 33.30 -2.33 23.93
N PHE A 49 34.57 -2.69 23.97
CA PHE A 49 35.01 -4.03 24.36
C PHE A 49 35.41 -4.01 25.83
N SER A 50 35.01 -5.04 26.56
CA SER A 50 35.37 -5.25 27.97
C SER A 50 36.05 -6.60 28.13
N VAL A 51 37.20 -6.62 28.80
CA VAL A 51 37.98 -7.84 29.08
C VAL A 51 37.91 -8.14 30.57
N VAL A 52 37.65 -9.40 30.92
CA VAL A 52 37.64 -9.93 32.28
C VAL A 52 38.56 -11.13 32.35
N THR A 53 39.38 -11.21 33.38
CA THR A 53 40.21 -12.38 33.66
C THR A 53 39.43 -13.35 34.55
N LYS A 54 39.50 -14.65 34.27
CA LYS A 54 38.94 -15.70 35.13
C LYS A 54 40.03 -16.61 35.68
N ALA A 55 39.87 -16.96 36.95
CA ALA A 55 40.68 -17.95 37.65
C ALA A 55 39.77 -19.00 38.32
N GLY A 56 40.13 -20.28 38.19
CA GLY A 56 39.36 -21.45 38.64
C GLY A 56 39.01 -22.42 37.49
N ASP A 57 38.79 -23.69 37.84
CA ASP A 57 38.29 -24.78 36.99
C ASP A 57 36.76 -24.97 37.13
N ASP A 58 36.15 -25.83 36.31
CA ASP A 58 34.68 -26.05 36.32
C ASP A 58 34.16 -26.68 37.64
N ASP A 59 35.05 -27.29 38.44
CA ASP A 59 34.75 -27.87 39.76
C ASP A 59 34.83 -26.85 40.91
N SER A 60 35.42 -25.67 40.69
CA SER A 60 35.46 -24.56 41.64
C SER A 60 34.59 -23.38 41.17
N ILE A 61 34.16 -22.51 42.09
CA ILE A 61 33.39 -21.32 41.71
C ILE A 61 34.34 -20.33 41.01
N PRO A 62 34.25 -20.12 39.68
CA PRO A 62 35.23 -19.31 38.96
C PRO A 62 35.18 -17.85 39.42
N ARG A 63 36.33 -17.31 39.85
CA ARG A 63 36.48 -15.91 40.27
C ARG A 63 36.73 -15.02 39.04
N ARG A 64 36.04 -13.89 38.97
CA ARG A 64 36.15 -12.91 37.88
C ARG A 64 36.82 -11.63 38.38
N SER A 65 37.72 -11.06 37.59
CA SER A 65 38.27 -9.73 37.86
C SER A 65 37.26 -8.60 37.57
N LYS A 66 37.60 -7.37 37.96
CA LYS A 66 36.87 -6.19 37.49
C LYS A 66 37.09 -6.02 35.97
N PRO A 67 36.05 -5.71 35.19
CA PRO A 67 36.20 -5.55 33.75
C PRO A 67 37.06 -4.33 33.41
N VAL A 68 37.90 -4.48 32.40
CA VAL A 68 38.64 -3.38 31.77
C VAL A 68 37.99 -3.11 30.42
N SER A 69 37.47 -1.89 30.21
CA SER A 69 36.73 -1.53 29.02
C SER A 69 37.44 -0.45 28.20
N ARG A 70 37.37 -0.55 26.87
CA ARG A 70 37.87 0.47 25.94
C ARG A 70 36.99 0.58 24.70
N VAL A 71 36.87 1.80 24.18
CA VAL A 71 36.10 2.11 22.96
C VAL A 71 37.03 2.10 21.74
N PHE A 72 36.57 1.50 20.65
CA PHE A 72 37.26 1.46 19.37
C PHE A 72 36.30 1.78 18.24
N SER A 73 36.78 2.50 17.22
CA SER A 73 35.98 2.87 16.04
C SER A 73 36.43 2.09 14.83
N THR A 74 35.48 1.51 14.09
CA THR A 74 35.76 0.89 12.79
C THR A 74 35.95 1.95 11.70
N LYS A 75 36.71 1.62 10.65
CA LYS A 75 36.91 2.51 9.49
C LYS A 75 35.62 2.63 8.67
N GLU A 76 35.53 3.66 7.86
CA GLU A 76 34.48 3.80 6.85
C GLU A 76 34.54 2.69 5.81
N SER A 77 33.40 2.40 5.21
CA SER A 77 33.23 1.50 4.08
C SER A 77 32.32 2.14 3.04
N VAL A 78 32.09 1.43 1.94
CA VAL A 78 31.02 1.77 1.00
C VAL A 78 29.64 1.74 1.72
N PRO A 79 28.70 2.62 1.37
CA PRO A 79 27.35 2.58 1.91
C PRO A 79 26.60 1.28 1.58
N GLY A 80 25.58 0.96 2.36
CA GLY A 80 24.55 0.01 1.94
C GLY A 80 23.58 0.63 0.93
N SER A 81 22.56 -0.14 0.52
CA SER A 81 21.51 0.36 -0.37
C SER A 81 20.51 1.27 0.36
N PRO A 82 20.04 2.36 -0.28
CA PRO A 82 18.94 3.17 0.23
C PRO A 82 17.72 2.31 0.57
N GLU A 83 17.06 2.65 1.69
CA GLU A 83 15.87 1.91 2.14
C GLU A 83 14.65 2.31 1.33
N ILE A 84 14.51 3.61 1.07
CA ILE A 84 13.46 4.18 0.22
C ILE A 84 14.09 4.59 -1.10
N PHE A 85 13.46 4.18 -2.20
CA PHE A 85 13.70 4.66 -3.55
C PHE A 85 12.44 4.42 -4.39
N GLU A 86 11.57 5.42 -4.45
CA GLU A 86 10.25 5.31 -5.10
C GLU A 86 9.88 6.62 -5.80
N PRO A 87 9.15 6.55 -6.92
CA PRO A 87 8.64 7.75 -7.58
C PRO A 87 7.41 8.28 -6.85
N TYR A 88 7.30 9.59 -6.72
CA TYR A 88 6.07 10.24 -6.25
C TYR A 88 5.36 11.03 -7.36
N GLU A 89 6.04 11.28 -8.48
CA GLU A 89 5.48 11.90 -9.67
C GLU A 89 6.02 11.19 -10.91
N VAL A 90 5.11 10.70 -11.76
CA VAL A 90 5.46 10.04 -13.02
C VAL A 90 4.70 10.74 -14.15
N LEU A 91 5.43 11.45 -14.99
CA LEU A 91 4.96 12.12 -16.19
C LEU A 91 5.45 11.37 -17.43
N PRO A 92 4.88 11.59 -18.62
CA PRO A 92 5.28 10.84 -19.82
C PRO A 92 6.77 10.92 -20.17
N SER A 93 7.41 12.06 -19.90
CA SER A 93 8.83 12.29 -20.21
C SER A 93 9.68 12.69 -19.00
N ALA A 94 9.15 12.54 -17.79
CA ALA A 94 9.88 12.86 -16.57
C ALA A 94 9.39 12.02 -15.39
N ILE A 95 10.29 11.74 -14.47
CA ILE A 95 9.97 11.01 -13.23
C ILE A 95 10.69 11.69 -12.08
N THR A 96 9.99 11.87 -10.97
CA THR A 96 10.56 12.43 -9.75
C THR A 96 10.59 11.38 -8.65
N PHE A 97 11.80 11.04 -8.21
CA PHE A 97 12.05 10.09 -7.15
C PHE A 97 12.19 10.78 -5.79
N GLN A 98 11.86 10.03 -4.73
CA GLN A 98 12.30 10.29 -3.37
C GLN A 98 13.12 9.11 -2.85
N TRP A 99 14.10 9.40 -1.99
CA TRP A 99 14.94 8.38 -1.37
C TRP A 99 15.33 8.74 0.07
N ALA A 100 15.64 7.71 0.85
CA ALA A 100 16.10 7.85 2.22
C ALA A 100 17.18 6.82 2.55
N MET A 101 18.20 7.29 3.26
CA MET A 101 19.36 6.49 3.66
C MET A 101 19.43 6.36 5.19
N PRO A 102 19.19 5.16 5.75
CA PRO A 102 19.23 4.94 7.19
C PRO A 102 20.64 5.08 7.77
N GLU A 103 20.74 5.64 8.98
CA GLU A 103 22.02 5.92 9.65
C GLU A 103 22.90 4.68 9.86
N PHE A 104 22.28 3.51 10.05
CA PHE A 104 23.00 2.26 10.21
C PHE A 104 23.56 1.74 8.87
N LYS A 105 22.98 2.09 7.73
CA LYS A 105 23.45 1.68 6.39
C LYS A 105 24.46 2.65 5.77
N LYS A 106 24.64 3.85 6.33
CA LYS A 106 25.56 4.86 5.74
C LYS A 106 27.00 4.39 5.68
N ASN A 107 27.44 3.56 6.64
CA ASN A 107 28.79 2.99 6.73
C ASN A 107 29.94 4.02 6.66
N GLY A 108 29.64 5.30 6.84
CA GLY A 108 30.56 6.42 6.66
C GLY A 108 29.82 7.74 6.46
N VAL A 109 30.55 8.77 6.04
CA VAL A 109 29.98 10.06 5.68
C VAL A 109 29.51 10.02 4.23
N ILE A 110 28.21 10.20 4.00
CA ILE A 110 27.65 10.27 2.65
C ILE A 110 28.15 11.55 1.97
N THR A 111 28.74 11.40 0.79
CA THR A 111 29.24 12.49 -0.06
C THR A 111 28.27 12.85 -1.19
N GLY A 112 27.39 11.92 -1.58
CA GLY A 112 26.37 12.15 -2.61
C GLY A 112 25.56 10.89 -2.91
N PHE A 113 24.63 11.03 -3.85
CA PHE A 113 23.88 9.92 -4.45
C PHE A 113 24.01 9.99 -5.97
N ILE A 114 23.96 8.83 -6.63
CA ILE A 114 23.92 8.73 -8.08
C ILE A 114 22.73 7.86 -8.48
N ILE A 115 21.93 8.33 -9.43
CA ILE A 115 20.92 7.52 -10.10
C ILE A 115 21.41 7.21 -11.51
N ILE A 116 21.61 5.94 -11.79
CA ILE A 116 21.94 5.41 -13.13
C ILE A 116 20.65 4.85 -13.72
N TYR A 117 20.32 5.21 -14.95
CA TYR A 117 19.08 4.78 -15.58
C TYR A 117 19.24 4.51 -17.07
N GLY A 118 18.36 3.68 -17.62
CA GLY A 118 18.30 3.40 -19.06
C GLY A 118 17.12 2.49 -19.41
N ILE A 119 17.00 2.16 -20.69
CA ILE A 119 15.87 1.37 -21.19
C ILE A 119 16.05 -0.10 -20.80
N ALA A 120 15.07 -0.64 -20.10
CA ALA A 120 15.07 -2.03 -19.64
C ALA A 120 15.02 -3.00 -20.83
N VAL A 121 15.80 -4.08 -20.74
CA VAL A 121 15.72 -5.20 -21.69
C VAL A 121 14.69 -6.21 -21.17
N PRO A 122 13.64 -6.54 -21.94
CA PRO A 122 12.65 -7.51 -21.51
C PRO A 122 13.29 -8.86 -21.16
N GLY A 123 13.03 -9.37 -19.95
CA GLY A 123 13.55 -10.67 -19.50
C GLY A 123 15.03 -10.67 -19.09
N SER A 124 15.66 -9.51 -18.90
CA SER A 124 17.05 -9.38 -18.47
C SER A 124 17.20 -8.31 -17.38
N ASP A 125 18.28 -8.44 -16.58
CA ASP A 125 18.69 -7.40 -15.63
C ASP A 125 19.48 -6.26 -16.29
N GLU A 126 19.79 -6.39 -17.57
CA GLU A 126 20.49 -5.37 -18.33
C GLU A 126 19.56 -4.24 -18.79
N PHE A 127 20.13 -3.05 -18.88
CA PHE A 127 19.50 -1.89 -19.49
C PHE A 127 20.55 -1.12 -20.30
N TYR A 128 20.13 -0.58 -21.44
CA TYR A 128 21.01 0.11 -22.40
C TYR A 128 20.62 1.59 -22.51
N GLN A 129 21.42 2.37 -23.24
CA GLN A 129 21.30 3.85 -23.24
C GLN A 129 21.36 4.41 -21.82
N THR A 130 22.43 4.03 -21.10
CA THR A 130 22.61 4.38 -19.72
C THR A 130 23.03 5.85 -19.57
N GLU A 131 22.27 6.57 -18.76
CA GLU A 131 22.56 7.92 -18.32
C GLU A 131 22.69 7.93 -16.78
N SER A 132 23.30 8.97 -16.23
CA SER A 132 23.43 9.12 -14.79
C SER A 132 23.18 10.54 -14.32
N MET A 133 22.58 10.66 -13.15
CA MET A 133 22.35 11.93 -12.48
C MET A 133 22.91 11.90 -11.06
N GLU A 134 23.70 12.91 -10.71
CA GLU A 134 24.33 13.04 -9.40
C GLU A 134 23.58 14.01 -8.50
N PHE A 135 23.59 13.72 -7.21
CA PHE A 135 22.85 14.43 -6.19
C PHE A 135 23.73 14.68 -4.97
N GLY A 136 23.47 15.80 -4.30
CA GLY A 136 24.17 16.19 -3.08
C GLY A 136 23.91 15.25 -1.90
N PRO A 137 24.77 15.27 -0.85
CA PRO A 137 24.65 14.36 0.29
C PRO A 137 23.41 14.59 1.17
N GLN A 138 22.76 15.75 1.04
CA GLN A 138 21.55 16.12 1.78
C GLN A 138 20.28 16.03 0.92
N GLU A 139 20.42 15.77 -0.39
CA GLU A 139 19.27 15.64 -1.28
C GLU A 139 18.55 14.33 -1.03
N LYS A 140 17.22 14.41 -1.05
CA LYS A 140 16.31 13.29 -0.78
C LYS A 140 15.31 13.07 -1.92
N ASN A 141 15.40 13.87 -2.97
CA ASN A 141 14.55 13.78 -4.14
C ASN A 141 15.27 14.31 -5.38
N GLY A 142 14.76 13.93 -6.56
CA GLY A 142 15.39 14.25 -7.83
C GLY A 142 14.50 13.94 -9.02
N THR A 143 14.47 14.86 -10.00
CA THR A 143 13.68 14.71 -11.22
C THR A 143 14.56 14.35 -12.41
N ILE A 144 14.32 13.18 -12.99
CA ILE A 144 14.92 12.77 -14.26
C ILE A 144 13.97 13.19 -15.39
N ARG A 145 14.50 13.87 -16.40
CA ARG A 145 13.74 14.46 -17.52
C ARG A 145 14.13 13.79 -18.83
N ASP A 146 13.46 14.20 -19.91
CA ASP A 146 13.75 13.78 -21.28
C ASP A 146 13.66 12.27 -21.51
N LEU A 147 12.85 11.59 -20.70
CA LEU A 147 12.55 10.16 -20.85
C LEU A 147 11.59 9.92 -22.01
N ILE A 148 11.68 8.74 -22.62
CA ILE A 148 10.84 8.37 -23.76
C ILE A 148 9.50 7.78 -23.25
N PRO A 149 8.35 8.40 -23.57
CA PRO A 149 7.03 7.88 -23.21
C PRO A 149 6.80 6.45 -23.72
N GLY A 150 6.13 5.62 -22.92
CA GLY A 150 5.77 4.23 -23.28
C GLY A 150 6.92 3.22 -23.22
N LYS A 151 8.15 3.65 -22.97
CA LYS A 151 9.29 2.74 -22.73
C LYS A 151 9.37 2.34 -21.26
N VAL A 152 9.88 1.14 -21.01
CA VAL A 152 10.20 0.68 -19.66
C VAL A 152 11.64 1.08 -19.35
N TYR A 153 11.82 1.81 -18.27
CA TYR A 153 13.12 2.22 -17.77
C TYR A 153 13.46 1.49 -16.48
N THR A 154 14.74 1.14 -16.36
CA THR A 154 15.36 0.71 -15.10
C THR A 154 16.11 1.90 -14.50
N PHE A 155 15.90 2.16 -13.22
CA PHE A 155 16.59 3.17 -12.44
C PHE A 155 17.32 2.49 -11.27
N GLN A 156 18.56 2.88 -11.01
CA GLN A 156 19.38 2.35 -9.93
C GLN A 156 19.98 3.51 -9.14
N ILE A 157 19.61 3.64 -7.87
CA ILE A 157 20.22 4.61 -6.98
C ILE A 157 21.32 3.98 -6.13
N GLN A 158 22.46 4.65 -6.02
CA GLN A 158 23.58 4.30 -5.13
C GLN A 158 23.95 5.50 -4.27
N ALA A 159 24.21 5.25 -2.99
CA ALA A 159 24.82 6.25 -2.10
C ALA A 159 26.35 6.17 -2.20
N GLN A 160 27.05 7.29 -2.00
CA GLN A 160 28.50 7.37 -2.09
C GLN A 160 29.11 7.81 -0.75
N THR A 161 30.22 7.17 -0.35
CA THR A 161 31.17 7.72 0.65
C THR A 161 32.51 7.99 -0.01
N ARG A 162 33.47 8.55 0.73
CA ARG A 162 34.86 8.67 0.25
C ARG A 162 35.54 7.35 -0.12
N ILE A 163 34.99 6.21 0.30
CA ILE A 163 35.51 4.88 -0.04
C ILE A 163 35.01 4.44 -1.41
N GLY A 164 33.77 4.78 -1.77
CA GLY A 164 33.18 4.41 -3.05
C GLY A 164 31.66 4.40 -3.04
N LEU A 165 31.11 3.85 -4.12
CA LEU A 165 29.67 3.64 -4.31
C LEU A 165 29.20 2.41 -3.52
N GLY A 166 28.03 2.54 -2.91
CA GLY A 166 27.36 1.48 -2.19
C GLY A 166 26.52 0.56 -3.08
N GLU A 167 25.82 -0.37 -2.44
CA GLU A 167 24.90 -1.29 -3.11
C GLU A 167 23.74 -0.53 -3.81
N PRO A 168 23.39 -0.87 -5.06
CA PRO A 168 22.31 -0.21 -5.79
C PRO A 168 20.93 -0.64 -5.27
N LYS A 169 19.97 0.29 -5.32
CA LYS A 169 18.54 -0.01 -5.19
C LYS A 169 17.87 0.24 -6.53
N ARG A 170 17.23 -0.81 -7.08
CA ARG A 170 16.61 -0.80 -8.40
C ARG A 170 15.12 -0.44 -8.33
N TYR A 171 14.63 0.28 -9.32
CA TYR A 171 13.22 0.54 -9.59
C TYR A 171 12.95 0.47 -11.09
N GLU A 172 11.85 -0.15 -11.51
CA GLU A 172 11.43 -0.20 -12.91
C GLU A 172 10.12 0.55 -13.11
N GLN A 173 10.04 1.33 -14.19
CA GLN A 173 8.85 2.10 -14.52
C GLN A 173 8.57 2.06 -16.03
N MET A 174 7.36 1.67 -16.41
CA MET A 174 6.83 1.99 -17.73
C MET A 174 6.41 3.45 -17.74
N MET A 175 7.07 4.29 -18.53
CA MET A 175 6.73 5.70 -18.62
C MET A 175 5.34 5.87 -19.26
N PRO A 176 4.44 6.68 -18.67
CA PRO A 176 3.14 6.94 -19.26
C PRO A 176 3.27 7.45 -20.70
N ILE A 177 2.29 7.17 -21.53
CA ILE A 177 2.20 7.81 -22.84
C ILE A 177 1.50 9.17 -22.73
N PHE A 178 1.73 10.07 -23.68
CA PHE A 178 0.98 11.33 -23.75
C PHE A 178 -0.50 11.07 -24.10
N ALA A 179 -1.37 12.01 -23.74
CA ALA A 179 -2.76 11.97 -24.20
C ALA A 179 -2.81 12.04 -25.74
N PRO A 180 -3.80 11.41 -26.41
CA PRO A 180 -3.95 11.54 -27.85
C PRO A 180 -3.95 13.02 -28.29
N PRO A 181 -3.23 13.40 -29.34
CA PRO A 181 -3.19 14.79 -29.80
C PRO A 181 -4.60 15.32 -30.06
N ALA A 182 -4.82 16.58 -29.70
CA ALA A 182 -6.08 17.24 -29.99
C ALA A 182 -6.33 17.24 -31.52
N PRO A 183 -7.51 16.81 -31.99
CA PRO A 183 -7.89 16.93 -33.39
C PRO A 183 -7.72 18.36 -33.91
N ASN A 184 -7.46 18.50 -35.21
CA ASN A 184 -7.45 19.80 -35.85
C ASN A 184 -8.79 20.53 -35.57
N ARG A 185 -8.74 21.76 -35.05
CA ARG A 185 -9.94 22.53 -34.65
C ARG A 185 -10.95 22.78 -35.77
N LYS A 186 -10.54 22.64 -37.04
CA LYS A 186 -11.42 22.73 -38.22
C LYS A 186 -12.26 21.47 -38.43
N ILE A 187 -11.80 20.34 -37.92
CA ILE A 187 -12.49 19.05 -38.00
C ILE A 187 -13.62 19.05 -36.96
N LYS A 188 -14.84 18.81 -37.40
CA LYS A 188 -16.03 18.73 -36.56
C LYS A 188 -16.88 17.54 -36.98
N PRO A 189 -17.60 16.89 -36.04
CA PRO A 189 -18.60 15.89 -36.39
C PRO A 189 -19.64 16.50 -37.33
N GLU A 190 -20.04 15.74 -38.35
CA GLU A 190 -21.06 16.15 -39.31
C GLU A 190 -22.45 15.77 -38.78
N LEU A 191 -23.39 16.72 -38.83
CA LEU A 191 -24.79 16.44 -38.51
C LEU A 191 -25.45 15.75 -39.72
N ILE A 192 -25.86 14.49 -39.55
CA ILE A 192 -26.51 13.70 -40.60
C ILE A 192 -28.02 13.94 -40.59
N SER A 193 -28.64 13.86 -39.42
CA SER A 193 -30.07 14.10 -39.26
C SER A 193 -30.41 14.53 -37.85
N LYS A 194 -31.56 15.21 -37.72
CA LYS A 194 -32.12 15.63 -36.44
C LYS A 194 -33.61 15.34 -36.39
N SER A 195 -34.10 14.91 -35.25
CA SER A 195 -35.52 14.78 -34.93
C SER A 195 -35.87 15.61 -33.69
N THR A 196 -37.11 15.49 -33.20
CA THR A 196 -37.51 16.12 -31.94
C THR A 196 -36.85 15.50 -30.71
N GLN A 197 -36.25 14.30 -30.83
CA GLN A 197 -35.68 13.56 -29.70
C GLN A 197 -34.27 13.01 -29.95
N THR A 198 -33.79 13.02 -31.20
CA THR A 198 -32.54 12.38 -31.58
C THR A 198 -31.69 13.25 -32.49
N LEU A 199 -30.37 13.12 -32.34
CA LEU A 199 -29.36 13.69 -33.23
C LEU A 199 -28.50 12.55 -33.77
N VAL A 200 -28.31 12.49 -35.07
CA VAL A 200 -27.38 11.54 -35.69
C VAL A 200 -26.17 12.32 -36.18
N ILE A 201 -25.02 12.02 -35.59
CA ILE A 201 -23.74 12.60 -35.98
C ILE A 201 -22.89 11.55 -36.72
N SER A 202 -22.03 12.02 -37.61
CA SER A 202 -21.00 11.22 -38.27
C SER A 202 -19.63 11.78 -37.94
N TYR A 203 -18.68 10.89 -37.63
CA TYR A 203 -17.28 11.26 -37.42
C TYR A 203 -16.34 10.20 -37.97
N ALA A 204 -15.15 10.61 -38.38
CA ALA A 204 -14.18 9.74 -39.03
C ALA A 204 -13.01 9.41 -38.09
N GLN A 205 -12.42 8.24 -38.28
CA GLN A 205 -11.27 7.77 -37.48
C GLN A 205 -10.07 8.70 -37.63
N ASN A 206 -9.83 9.20 -38.85
CA ASN A 206 -8.71 10.10 -39.19
C ASN A 206 -8.82 11.49 -38.55
N TYR A 207 -9.89 11.78 -37.81
CA TYR A 207 -9.98 12.98 -36.97
C TYR A 207 -9.03 12.91 -35.77
N PHE A 208 -8.64 11.70 -35.37
CA PHE A 208 -7.84 11.43 -34.19
C PHE A 208 -6.49 10.82 -34.59
N SER A 209 -5.44 11.16 -33.85
CA SER A 209 -4.08 10.70 -34.11
C SER A 209 -3.67 9.60 -33.13
N ASN A 210 -2.94 8.60 -33.63
CA ASN A 210 -2.28 7.57 -32.83
C ASN A 210 -0.83 7.95 -32.44
N GLU A 211 -0.41 9.19 -32.69
CA GLU A 211 0.97 9.67 -32.48
C GLU A 211 1.51 9.39 -31.07
N ASN A 212 0.66 9.55 -30.06
CA ASN A 212 1.01 9.30 -28.66
C ASN A 212 0.63 7.90 -28.17
N GLY A 213 0.22 7.00 -29.05
CA GLY A 213 -0.25 5.65 -28.71
C GLY A 213 -1.52 5.26 -29.45
N VAL A 214 -1.85 3.98 -29.46
CA VAL A 214 -3.03 3.46 -30.16
C VAL A 214 -4.31 3.95 -29.46
N VAL A 215 -5.17 4.63 -30.22
CA VAL A 215 -6.49 5.05 -29.72
C VAL A 215 -7.41 3.84 -29.64
N ASN A 216 -7.63 3.34 -28.43
CA ASN A 216 -8.41 2.12 -28.18
C ASN A 216 -9.91 2.35 -28.00
N ALA A 217 -10.33 3.58 -27.73
CA ALA A 217 -11.74 3.92 -27.50
C ALA A 217 -12.04 5.40 -27.79
N TYR A 218 -13.30 5.66 -28.11
CA TYR A 218 -13.86 6.96 -28.40
C TYR A 218 -15.07 7.20 -27.50
N SER A 219 -15.32 8.44 -27.13
CA SER A 219 -16.50 8.85 -26.36
C SER A 219 -17.15 10.04 -27.02
N VAL A 220 -18.48 10.07 -27.04
CA VAL A 220 -19.24 11.22 -27.53
C VAL A 220 -19.61 12.11 -26.35
N ILE A 221 -19.23 13.39 -26.44
CA ILE A 221 -19.51 14.40 -25.43
C ILE A 221 -20.58 15.35 -26.00
N LEU A 222 -21.63 15.61 -25.22
CA LEU A 222 -22.66 16.59 -25.54
C LEU A 222 -22.67 17.69 -24.48
N ALA A 223 -22.88 18.93 -24.91
CA ALA A 223 -23.07 20.08 -24.03
C ALA A 223 -24.11 21.03 -24.66
N GLU A 224 -24.96 21.62 -23.83
CA GLU A 224 -25.73 22.81 -24.21
C GLU A 224 -24.93 24.08 -23.91
N ASP A 225 -24.16 24.06 -22.81
CA ASP A 225 -23.21 25.09 -22.43
C ASP A 225 -21.81 24.51 -22.38
N TYR A 226 -21.06 24.69 -23.47
CA TYR A 226 -19.69 24.21 -23.64
C TYR A 226 -18.64 25.06 -22.92
N THR A 227 -19.05 26.17 -22.28
CA THR A 227 -18.12 27.07 -21.55
C THR A 227 -17.84 26.59 -20.13
N LYS A 228 -18.62 25.65 -19.61
CA LYS A 228 -18.42 25.06 -18.28
C LYS A 228 -17.20 24.13 -18.28
N PRO A 229 -16.26 24.30 -17.33
CA PRO A 229 -15.01 23.56 -17.32
C PRO A 229 -15.23 22.07 -17.04
N THR A 230 -14.52 21.23 -17.80
CA THR A 230 -14.43 19.76 -17.63
C THR A 230 -13.13 19.31 -16.98
N GLU A 231 -12.11 20.17 -16.95
CA GLU A 231 -10.73 19.85 -16.60
C GLU A 231 -10.51 19.53 -15.11
N SER A 232 -11.42 19.99 -14.24
CA SER A 232 -11.31 19.77 -12.80
C SER A 232 -11.92 18.44 -12.31
N LYS A 233 -12.45 17.60 -13.20
CA LYS A 233 -13.11 16.33 -12.83
C LYS A 233 -12.34 15.14 -13.40
N LEU A 234 -11.96 14.20 -12.51
CA LEU A 234 -11.38 12.91 -12.87
C LEU A 234 -12.29 12.06 -13.79
N THR A 235 -13.60 12.33 -13.79
CA THR A 235 -14.58 11.67 -14.66
C THR A 235 -15.61 12.68 -15.19
N LEU A 236 -15.93 12.59 -16.48
CA LEU A 236 -16.99 13.40 -17.09
C LEU A 236 -18.37 12.98 -16.56
N LEU A 237 -19.29 13.94 -16.45
CA LEU A 237 -20.69 13.70 -16.06
C LEU A 237 -21.36 12.74 -17.06
N LYS A 238 -22.36 11.98 -16.62
CA LYS A 238 -23.19 11.12 -17.47
C LYS A 238 -24.55 11.77 -17.74
N TRP A 239 -25.30 11.22 -18.69
CA TRP A 239 -26.62 11.73 -19.06
C TRP A 239 -27.58 11.89 -17.87
N LYS A 240 -27.58 10.96 -16.89
CA LYS A 240 -28.41 11.05 -15.69
C LYS A 240 -28.01 12.23 -14.79
N ASP A 241 -26.72 12.53 -14.72
CA ASP A 241 -26.16 13.53 -13.81
C ASP A 241 -26.47 14.95 -14.26
N VAL A 242 -26.71 15.16 -15.56
CA VAL A 242 -27.03 16.49 -16.12
C VAL A 242 -28.50 16.84 -16.08
N GLN A 243 -29.41 15.88 -15.82
CA GLN A 243 -30.86 16.12 -15.80
C GLN A 243 -31.31 17.24 -14.84
N PRO A 244 -30.69 17.43 -13.66
CA PRO A 244 -31.05 18.54 -12.78
C PRO A 244 -30.60 19.93 -13.26
N TYR A 245 -29.70 20.00 -14.24
CA TYR A 245 -29.16 21.28 -14.70
C TYR A 245 -30.11 21.96 -15.67
N ARG A 246 -30.33 23.26 -15.49
CA ARG A 246 -31.11 24.11 -16.41
C ARG A 246 -30.49 24.22 -17.81
N SER A 247 -29.16 24.12 -17.89
CA SER A 247 -28.41 24.04 -19.14
C SER A 247 -27.28 23.03 -18.95
N TRP A 248 -27.26 22.01 -19.80
CA TRP A 248 -26.41 20.84 -19.62
C TRP A 248 -24.92 21.19 -19.85
N PRO A 249 -24.05 21.04 -18.82
CA PRO A 249 -22.60 21.10 -19.01
C PRO A 249 -22.13 19.95 -19.91
N PRO A 250 -20.87 19.95 -20.38
CA PRO A 250 -20.35 18.82 -21.13
C PRO A 250 -20.45 17.50 -20.34
N TYR A 251 -21.08 16.51 -20.96
CA TYR A 251 -21.28 15.19 -20.38
C TYR A 251 -21.09 14.10 -21.42
N GLN A 252 -20.66 12.93 -20.94
CA GLN A 252 -20.43 11.75 -21.74
C GLN A 252 -21.75 11.03 -22.03
N VAL A 253 -22.08 10.91 -23.31
CA VAL A 253 -23.35 10.32 -23.79
C VAL A 253 -23.34 8.79 -23.66
N ASN A 254 -22.17 8.17 -23.84
CA ASN A 254 -22.00 6.72 -23.89
C ASN A 254 -20.68 6.29 -23.24
N LYS A 255 -20.59 5.04 -22.77
CA LYS A 255 -19.31 4.46 -22.33
C LYS A 255 -18.29 4.50 -23.48
N PRO A 256 -16.99 4.63 -23.20
CA PRO A 256 -15.97 4.59 -24.24
C PRO A 256 -16.10 3.30 -25.04
N TYR A 257 -16.02 3.40 -26.36
CA TYR A 257 -16.19 2.26 -27.26
C TYR A 257 -15.34 2.44 -28.51
N TYR A 258 -15.06 1.34 -29.21
CA TYR A 258 -14.35 1.39 -30.49
C TYR A 258 -15.35 1.24 -31.64
N PRO A 259 -15.64 2.28 -32.44
CA PRO A 259 -16.64 2.17 -33.51
C PRO A 259 -16.07 1.63 -34.83
N PHE A 260 -14.76 1.72 -35.04
CA PHE A 260 -14.11 1.54 -36.35
C PHE A 260 -13.74 0.08 -36.66
N HIS A 261 -14.68 -0.85 -36.47
CA HIS A 261 -14.50 -2.25 -36.84
C HIS A 261 -14.64 -2.40 -38.36
N ASN A 262 -13.51 -2.35 -39.08
CA ASN A 262 -13.44 -2.37 -40.55
C ASN A 262 -14.16 -1.20 -41.26
N LYS A 263 -14.30 -0.05 -40.58
CA LYS A 263 -14.91 1.17 -41.11
C LYS A 263 -14.05 2.38 -40.77
N SER A 264 -13.98 3.36 -41.67
CA SER A 264 -13.26 4.63 -41.44
C SER A 264 -14.14 5.75 -40.88
N THR A 265 -15.46 5.54 -40.88
CA THR A 265 -16.46 6.50 -40.39
C THR A 265 -17.48 5.79 -39.50
N GLU A 266 -17.97 6.53 -38.51
CA GLU A 266 -18.97 6.07 -37.56
C GLU A 266 -20.17 7.01 -37.56
N ARG A 267 -21.37 6.42 -37.47
CA ARG A 267 -22.62 7.17 -37.27
C ARG A 267 -23.15 6.87 -35.87
N PHE A 268 -23.21 7.90 -35.04
CA PHE A 268 -23.71 7.77 -33.67
C PHE A 268 -25.04 8.49 -33.49
N THR A 269 -26.02 7.78 -32.93
CA THR A 269 -27.34 8.36 -32.62
C THR A 269 -27.41 8.72 -31.14
N ILE A 270 -27.52 10.01 -30.88
CA ILE A 270 -27.71 10.60 -29.55
C ILE A 270 -29.21 10.67 -29.29
N GLY A 271 -29.64 10.25 -28.09
CA GLY A 271 -31.04 10.32 -27.67
C GLY A 271 -31.90 9.10 -28.02
N SER A 272 -31.34 8.09 -28.71
CA SER A 272 -32.00 6.77 -28.81
C SER A 272 -31.64 5.94 -27.58
N GLU A 273 -32.64 5.46 -26.84
CA GLU A 273 -32.43 4.37 -25.89
C GLU A 273 -31.87 3.17 -26.65
N THR A 274 -30.58 2.88 -26.48
CA THR A 274 -30.02 1.58 -26.88
C THR A 274 -30.44 0.55 -25.84
N ALA A 275 -31.73 0.19 -25.86
CA ALA A 275 -32.18 -1.07 -25.30
C ALA A 275 -31.38 -2.18 -25.99
N ARG A 276 -30.59 -2.91 -25.21
CA ARG A 276 -29.89 -4.12 -25.65
C ARG A 276 -30.88 -5.01 -26.41
N LYS A 277 -30.55 -5.36 -27.66
CA LYS A 277 -31.26 -6.40 -28.41
C LYS A 277 -31.28 -7.69 -27.57
N LYS A 278 -32.43 -8.06 -27.01
CA LYS A 278 -32.78 -9.46 -26.72
C LYS A 278 -33.45 -10.06 -27.97
N PRO A 279 -33.29 -11.37 -28.25
CA PRO A 279 -33.93 -12.02 -29.39
C PRO A 279 -35.46 -11.96 -29.28
N GLN A 280 -36.09 -11.85 -30.45
CA GLN A 280 -37.54 -11.78 -30.70
C GLN A 280 -38.40 -12.67 -29.79
N TYR A 281 -39.37 -12.04 -29.11
CA TYR A 281 -40.73 -12.57 -29.03
C TYR A 281 -41.72 -11.46 -29.40
N ARG A 282 -42.72 -11.83 -30.20
CA ARG A 282 -43.72 -10.96 -30.82
C ARG A 282 -44.58 -10.25 -29.77
N GLY A 283 -44.95 -9.01 -30.08
CA GLY A 283 -46.24 -8.44 -29.67
C GLY A 283 -46.17 -6.98 -29.21
N GLY A 284 -47.01 -6.14 -29.81
CA GLY A 284 -47.62 -5.01 -29.09
C GLY A 284 -47.06 -3.62 -29.41
N SER A 285 -47.81 -2.90 -30.23
CA SER A 285 -47.74 -1.47 -30.54
C SER A 285 -47.78 -0.56 -29.30
N GLY A 286 -47.16 0.63 -29.37
CA GLY A 286 -47.43 1.70 -28.40
C GLY A 286 -46.58 2.96 -28.56
N CYS A 287 -47.21 4.04 -29.03
CA CYS A 287 -46.65 5.38 -29.29
C CYS A 287 -46.31 6.20 -28.03
N PHE A 288 -45.38 7.15 -28.23
CA PHE A 288 -45.05 8.29 -27.37
C PHE A 288 -46.24 9.19 -27.01
N LYS A 289 -46.38 9.58 -25.74
CA LYS A 289 -46.88 10.91 -25.30
C LYS A 289 -46.29 11.34 -23.95
N ARG A 290 -45.83 12.60 -23.88
CA ARG A 290 -45.67 13.37 -22.63
C ARG A 290 -47.05 13.75 -22.09
N ARG A 291 -47.27 13.69 -20.77
CA ARG A 291 -48.39 14.37 -20.09
C ARG A 291 -47.92 15.07 -18.81
N ASN A 292 -48.45 16.28 -18.63
CA ASN A 292 -48.41 17.10 -17.42
C ASN A 292 -49.48 16.62 -16.40
N PRO A 293 -49.41 17.05 -15.13
CA PRO A 293 -50.05 16.38 -14.00
C PRO A 293 -51.42 16.97 -13.65
N ASP A 294 -52.37 16.12 -13.25
CA ASP A 294 -53.33 16.42 -12.18
C ASP A 294 -54.20 15.21 -11.78
N ARG A 295 -54.30 15.04 -10.46
CA ARG A 295 -55.31 14.37 -9.61
C ARG A 295 -55.55 12.84 -9.62
N ASP A 296 -55.27 12.31 -8.42
CA ASP A 296 -56.00 11.35 -7.58
C ASP A 296 -55.93 9.82 -7.78
N MET A 297 -55.32 9.23 -6.74
CA MET A 297 -55.65 8.01 -5.98
C MET A 297 -55.62 6.61 -6.64
N ARG A 298 -54.55 5.91 -6.26
CA ARG A 298 -54.49 4.51 -5.76
C ARG A 298 -55.06 3.41 -6.66
N HIS A 299 -54.17 2.74 -7.38
CA HIS A 299 -53.92 1.31 -7.16
C HIS A 299 -52.46 0.99 -7.49
N ASN A 300 -51.85 0.24 -6.59
CA ASN A 300 -50.43 -0.06 -6.50
C ASN A 300 -50.16 -1.35 -7.25
N ASP A 301 -49.48 -1.29 -8.40
CA ASP A 301 -48.83 -2.43 -9.04
C ASP A 301 -47.49 -1.97 -9.64
N ASN A 302 -46.53 -1.75 -8.75
CA ASN A 302 -45.12 -1.62 -9.12
C ASN A 302 -44.56 -3.01 -9.44
N ILE A 303 -44.45 -3.33 -10.73
CA ILE A 303 -43.51 -4.36 -11.20
C ILE A 303 -42.37 -3.63 -11.93
N SER A 304 -41.43 -3.14 -11.14
CA SER A 304 -40.10 -2.77 -11.61
C SER A 304 -39.29 -4.05 -11.87
N LEU A 305 -38.72 -4.16 -13.06
CA LEU A 305 -37.65 -5.13 -13.36
C LEU A 305 -36.49 -4.89 -12.38
N PRO A 306 -35.93 -5.94 -11.75
CA PRO A 306 -34.97 -5.77 -10.67
C PRO A 306 -33.66 -5.20 -11.19
N ASP A 307 -33.13 -4.21 -10.47
CA ASP A 307 -31.71 -3.87 -10.50
C ASP A 307 -30.89 -5.16 -10.40
N SER A 308 -29.79 -5.28 -11.16
CA SER A 308 -28.82 -6.33 -10.88
C SER A 308 -28.34 -6.13 -9.45
N VAL A 309 -28.84 -6.93 -8.52
CA VAL A 309 -28.50 -6.86 -7.10
C VAL A 309 -26.99 -7.05 -7.00
N MET A 310 -26.24 -5.98 -6.73
CA MET A 310 -24.86 -6.13 -6.32
C MET A 310 -24.89 -6.89 -5.00
N GLU A 311 -24.34 -8.10 -5.01
CA GLU A 311 -24.24 -8.92 -3.82
C GLU A 311 -23.27 -8.22 -2.85
N THR A 312 -23.73 -7.93 -1.63
CA THR A 312 -22.96 -7.16 -0.62
C THR A 312 -22.46 -8.02 0.53
N SER A 313 -22.71 -9.33 0.47
CA SER A 313 -22.51 -10.29 1.55
C SER A 313 -22.43 -11.69 0.95
N LYS A 314 -21.43 -12.48 1.35
CA LYS A 314 -21.24 -13.87 0.93
C LYS A 314 -20.92 -14.73 2.17
N PRO A 315 -21.93 -15.01 3.02
CA PRO A 315 -21.73 -15.73 4.27
C PRO A 315 -21.40 -17.21 4.05
N VAL A 316 -20.41 -17.72 4.80
CA VAL A 316 -19.94 -19.10 4.78
C VAL A 316 -20.07 -19.71 6.17
N LYS A 317 -20.65 -20.91 6.27
CA LYS A 317 -20.72 -21.64 7.54
C LYS A 317 -19.34 -22.16 7.94
N LEU A 318 -18.97 -22.02 9.21
CA LEU A 318 -17.64 -22.41 9.71
C LEU A 318 -17.34 -23.89 9.48
N LYS A 319 -18.35 -24.77 9.65
CA LYS A 319 -18.22 -26.20 9.38
C LYS A 319 -17.91 -26.55 7.93
N ASP A 320 -18.29 -25.67 7.00
CA ASP A 320 -18.12 -25.86 5.55
C ASP A 320 -16.93 -25.02 5.03
N PHE A 321 -16.22 -24.30 5.91
CA PHE A 321 -15.21 -23.32 5.52
C PHE A 321 -13.97 -23.95 4.88
N ALA A 322 -13.53 -25.12 5.35
CA ALA A 322 -12.40 -25.82 4.75
C ALA A 322 -12.68 -26.24 3.30
N GLU A 323 -13.88 -26.75 3.04
CA GLU A 323 -14.30 -27.10 1.68
C GLU A 323 -14.52 -25.85 0.82
N HIS A 324 -15.10 -24.80 1.39
CA HIS A 324 -15.22 -23.51 0.71
C HIS A 324 -13.85 -22.98 0.28
N TYR A 325 -12.86 -22.95 1.19
CA TYR A 325 -11.50 -22.52 0.88
C TYR A 325 -10.89 -23.36 -0.25
N ARG A 326 -11.01 -24.70 -0.18
CA ARG A 326 -10.51 -25.63 -1.22
C ARG A 326 -11.11 -25.35 -2.60
N ILE A 327 -12.40 -25.03 -2.66
CA ILE A 327 -13.09 -24.67 -3.91
C ILE A 327 -12.64 -23.30 -4.41
N MET A 328 -12.43 -22.33 -3.50
CA MET A 328 -12.05 -20.97 -3.84
C MET A 328 -10.60 -20.88 -4.35
N SER A 329 -9.69 -21.67 -3.76
CA SER A 329 -8.27 -21.71 -4.12
C SER A 329 -7.94 -22.61 -5.32
N ALA A 330 -8.91 -23.36 -5.82
CA ALA A 330 -8.72 -24.22 -6.98
C ALA A 330 -8.41 -23.40 -8.25
N ASP A 331 -7.78 -24.06 -9.23
CA ASP A 331 -7.46 -23.46 -10.54
C ASP A 331 -6.65 -22.14 -10.41
N SER A 332 -5.64 -22.15 -9.54
CA SER A 332 -4.78 -20.98 -9.24
C SER A 332 -5.58 -19.79 -8.70
N ASP A 333 -6.38 -20.03 -7.66
CA ASP A 333 -7.17 -19.01 -6.95
C ASP A 333 -8.24 -18.30 -7.81
N PHE A 334 -8.66 -18.88 -8.93
CA PHE A 334 -9.57 -18.25 -9.91
C PHE A 334 -10.83 -17.63 -9.29
N ARG A 335 -11.46 -18.32 -8.34
CA ARG A 335 -12.68 -17.84 -7.68
C ARG A 335 -12.40 -16.76 -6.64
N PHE A 336 -11.24 -16.80 -5.98
CA PHE A 336 -10.80 -15.67 -5.16
C PHE A 336 -10.57 -14.43 -6.01
N SER A 337 -9.96 -14.57 -7.19
CA SER A 337 -9.78 -13.45 -8.11
C SER A 337 -11.11 -12.86 -8.57
N GLU A 338 -12.09 -13.69 -8.95
CA GLU A 338 -13.42 -13.24 -9.37
C GLU A 338 -14.14 -12.49 -8.23
N GLU A 339 -14.20 -13.08 -7.03
CA GLU A 339 -14.85 -12.48 -5.88
C GLU A 339 -14.17 -11.17 -5.45
N TYR A 340 -12.83 -11.12 -5.47
CA TYR A 340 -12.09 -9.92 -5.09
C TYR A 340 -12.26 -8.78 -6.10
N GLU A 341 -12.38 -9.08 -7.40
CA GLU A 341 -12.60 -8.07 -8.45
C GLU A 341 -13.97 -7.37 -8.29
N GLU A 342 -14.99 -8.05 -7.74
CA GLU A 342 -16.30 -7.44 -7.41
C GLU A 342 -16.17 -6.29 -6.39
N LEU A 343 -15.18 -6.34 -5.49
CA LEU A 343 -14.96 -5.33 -4.47
C LEU A 343 -14.28 -4.04 -5.01
N LYS A 344 -13.75 -4.05 -6.23
CA LYS A 344 -12.90 -2.98 -6.79
C LYS A 344 -13.59 -1.62 -6.93
N HIS A 345 -14.91 -1.64 -7.14
CA HIS A 345 -15.69 -0.43 -7.33
C HIS A 345 -16.40 0.07 -6.07
N VAL A 346 -16.40 -0.71 -4.99
CA VAL A 346 -17.15 -0.41 -3.76
C VAL A 346 -16.66 0.88 -3.12
N GLY A 347 -17.58 1.81 -2.89
CA GLY A 347 -17.33 3.09 -2.21
C GLY A 347 -16.61 4.14 -3.06
N ARG A 348 -16.15 3.82 -4.28
CA ARG A 348 -15.35 4.72 -5.13
C ARG A 348 -16.14 5.95 -5.61
N GLU A 349 -17.47 5.91 -5.51
CA GLU A 349 -18.39 7.01 -5.81
C GLU A 349 -18.48 8.07 -4.69
N LYS A 350 -17.97 7.78 -3.49
CA LYS A 350 -18.05 8.67 -2.34
C LYS A 350 -17.10 9.86 -2.47
N SER A 351 -17.51 11.00 -1.94
CA SER A 351 -16.76 12.25 -2.06
C SER A 351 -15.53 12.32 -1.16
N CYS A 352 -14.48 12.99 -1.63
CA CYS A 352 -13.24 13.28 -0.90
C CYS A 352 -12.90 14.78 -0.92
N THR A 353 -13.93 15.63 -0.92
CA THR A 353 -13.81 17.08 -1.13
C THR A 353 -12.86 17.75 -0.15
N ALA A 354 -12.85 17.35 1.12
CA ALA A 354 -11.93 17.91 2.12
C ALA A 354 -10.47 17.56 1.82
N ALA A 355 -10.22 16.36 1.27
CA ALA A 355 -8.88 15.90 0.91
C ALA A 355 -8.35 16.58 -0.36
N ASP A 356 -9.25 16.94 -1.28
CA ASP A 356 -8.92 17.57 -2.57
C ASP A 356 -8.60 19.07 -2.47
N LEU A 357 -8.92 19.69 -1.32
CA LEU A 357 -8.58 21.09 -1.05
C LEU A 357 -7.08 21.33 -1.22
N PRO A 358 -6.65 22.39 -1.94
CA PRO A 358 -5.23 22.66 -2.17
C PRO A 358 -4.37 22.65 -0.89
N ILE A 359 -4.89 23.17 0.22
CA ILE A 359 -4.21 23.23 1.52
C ILE A 359 -4.04 21.85 2.19
N ASN A 360 -4.87 20.88 1.84
CA ASN A 360 -4.84 19.53 2.41
C ASN A 360 -4.09 18.52 1.53
N ARG A 361 -3.83 18.84 0.25
CA ARG A 361 -3.07 17.97 -0.66
C ARG A 361 -1.70 17.56 -0.10
N PRO A 362 -0.87 18.46 0.48
CA PRO A 362 0.42 18.09 1.05
C PRO A 362 0.32 17.20 2.30
N LYS A 363 -0.85 17.12 2.94
CA LYS A 363 -1.10 16.29 4.12
C LYS A 363 -1.40 14.83 3.74
N ASN A 364 -1.46 14.51 2.44
CA ASN A 364 -1.68 13.16 1.92
C ASN A 364 -0.37 12.57 1.42
N ARG A 365 -0.01 11.38 1.92
CA ARG A 365 1.18 10.65 1.44
C ARG A 365 1.01 10.17 0.00
N PHE A 366 -0.22 9.81 -0.39
CA PHE A 366 -0.55 9.31 -1.73
C PHE A 366 -1.74 10.08 -2.31
N THR A 367 -1.64 10.49 -3.58
CA THR A 367 -2.67 11.26 -4.29
C THR A 367 -3.94 10.46 -4.58
N ASN A 368 -3.84 9.13 -4.64
CA ASN A 368 -4.94 8.22 -4.92
C ASN A 368 -5.53 7.52 -3.67
N ILE A 369 -5.01 7.81 -2.48
CA ILE A 369 -5.50 7.29 -1.19
C ILE A 369 -6.04 8.44 -0.35
N LEU A 370 -7.27 8.84 -0.64
CA LEU A 370 -7.93 9.98 0.01
C LEU A 370 -9.06 9.50 0.93
N PRO A 371 -9.25 10.11 2.11
CA PRO A 371 -10.32 9.76 3.02
C PRO A 371 -11.68 10.23 2.49
N TYR A 372 -12.70 9.38 2.57
CA TYR A 372 -14.07 9.79 2.25
C TYR A 372 -14.62 10.80 3.27
N ASP A 373 -15.35 11.81 2.80
CA ASP A 373 -15.80 12.94 3.64
C ASP A 373 -16.72 12.52 4.79
N HIS A 374 -17.62 11.56 4.53
CA HIS A 374 -18.64 11.13 5.49
C HIS A 374 -18.06 10.36 6.70
N SER A 375 -16.92 9.69 6.52
CA SER A 375 -16.29 8.83 7.53
C SER A 375 -14.96 9.39 8.03
N ARG A 376 -14.46 10.50 7.46
CA ARG A 376 -13.16 11.07 7.85
C ARG A 376 -13.14 11.50 9.31
N VAL A 377 -11.99 11.35 9.94
CA VAL A 377 -11.72 11.93 11.26
C VAL A 377 -11.56 13.44 11.12
N LYS A 378 -12.15 14.18 12.05
CA LYS A 378 -12.06 15.65 12.11
C LYS A 378 -11.29 16.03 13.37
N LEU A 379 -10.16 16.71 13.20
CA LEU A 379 -9.44 17.33 14.32
C LEU A 379 -10.21 18.55 14.85
N GLN A 380 -9.83 19.05 16.02
CA GLN A 380 -10.37 20.31 16.53
C GLN A 380 -9.90 21.44 15.60
N PRO A 381 -10.80 22.18 14.94
CA PRO A 381 -10.42 23.28 14.07
C PRO A 381 -9.88 24.46 14.90
N THR A 382 -9.00 25.24 14.30
CA THR A 382 -8.59 26.57 14.82
C THR A 382 -9.30 27.64 14.01
N ASP A 383 -9.76 28.71 14.65
CA ASP A 383 -10.66 29.71 14.05
C ASP A 383 -10.04 30.47 12.84
N ASP A 384 -8.71 30.50 12.74
CA ASP A 384 -7.98 31.36 11.80
C ASP A 384 -7.44 30.63 10.54
N GLU A 385 -7.56 29.30 10.43
CA GLU A 385 -6.93 28.52 9.35
C GLU A 385 -7.82 27.40 8.78
N GLU A 386 -8.05 27.45 7.46
CA GLU A 386 -8.81 26.44 6.72
C GLU A 386 -8.04 25.10 6.63
N GLY A 387 -8.76 23.99 6.77
CA GLY A 387 -8.17 22.65 6.68
C GLY A 387 -7.42 22.19 7.94
N THR A 388 -7.49 22.93 9.06
CA THR A 388 -6.93 22.51 10.35
C THR A 388 -7.67 21.33 10.98
N ASP A 389 -8.91 21.08 10.58
CA ASP A 389 -9.67 19.89 10.95
C ASP A 389 -9.22 18.62 10.19
N TYR A 390 -8.32 18.74 9.21
CA TYR A 390 -8.00 17.66 8.28
C TYR A 390 -6.84 16.78 8.74
N ILE A 391 -7.10 15.47 8.73
CA ILE A 391 -6.10 14.41 8.76
C ILE A 391 -6.54 13.30 7.80
N ASN A 392 -5.59 12.63 7.13
CA ASN A 392 -5.89 11.48 6.28
C ASN A 392 -6.20 10.25 7.13
N ALA A 393 -7.42 10.21 7.68
CA ALA A 393 -7.90 9.10 8.48
C ALA A 393 -9.41 8.92 8.36
N ASN A 394 -9.90 7.69 8.48
CA ASN A 394 -11.32 7.36 8.51
C ASN A 394 -11.65 6.51 9.73
N PHE A 395 -12.87 6.68 10.25
CA PHE A 395 -13.44 5.70 11.16
C PHE A 395 -13.81 4.43 10.39
N ILE A 396 -13.44 3.26 10.93
CA ILE A 396 -13.76 1.95 10.35
C ILE A 396 -14.55 1.12 11.36
N PRO A 397 -15.62 0.44 10.93
CA PRO A 397 -16.40 -0.45 11.80
C PRO A 397 -15.57 -1.65 12.22
N GLY A 398 -15.68 -2.01 13.50
CA GLY A 398 -15.19 -3.28 14.03
C GLY A 398 -16.34 -4.18 14.48
N PHE A 399 -16.03 -5.20 15.26
CA PHE A 399 -17.05 -6.11 15.81
C PHE A 399 -17.93 -5.42 16.86
N ASN A 400 -17.33 -4.55 17.68
CA ASN A 400 -17.97 -3.99 18.87
C ASN A 400 -18.64 -2.62 18.62
N SER A 401 -18.21 -1.89 17.58
CA SER A 401 -18.68 -0.53 17.30
C SER A 401 -18.51 -0.14 15.83
N PRO A 402 -19.44 0.65 15.25
CA PRO A 402 -19.27 1.22 13.91
C PRO A 402 -18.10 2.22 13.82
N ARG A 403 -17.53 2.65 14.96
CA ARG A 403 -16.35 3.51 15.06
C ARG A 403 -15.28 2.91 15.97
N GLU A 404 -15.13 1.59 15.95
CA GLU A 404 -14.12 0.90 16.76
C GLU A 404 -12.69 1.27 16.35
N TYR A 405 -12.47 1.56 15.06
CA TYR A 405 -11.14 1.84 14.52
C TYR A 405 -11.04 3.24 13.93
N VAL A 406 -9.84 3.82 14.04
CA VAL A 406 -9.38 4.96 13.24
C VAL A 406 -8.21 4.49 12.41
N VAL A 407 -8.39 4.44 11.09
CA VAL A 407 -7.35 4.00 10.16
C VAL A 407 -6.70 5.20 9.49
N THR A 408 -5.36 5.26 9.52
CA THR A 408 -4.56 6.39 8.99
C THR A 408 -3.30 5.90 8.25
N GLN A 409 -2.69 6.79 7.47
CA GLN A 409 -1.32 6.63 6.94
C GLN A 409 -0.26 6.85 8.04
N CYS A 410 0.96 6.37 7.84
CA CYS A 410 2.02 6.42 8.87
C CYS A 410 3.37 6.91 8.35
N ASP A 411 4.15 7.53 9.25
CA ASP A 411 5.62 7.64 9.25
C ASP A 411 6.14 7.31 10.66
N HIS A 412 7.44 7.32 10.93
CA HIS A 412 7.93 7.23 12.32
C HIS A 412 7.51 8.47 13.12
N TYR A 413 6.68 8.28 14.15
CA TYR A 413 6.04 9.37 14.91
C TYR A 413 6.24 9.28 16.43
N TRP A 414 7.03 8.34 16.92
CA TRP A 414 7.28 8.15 18.34
C TRP A 414 8.74 8.45 18.69
N PRO A 415 9.08 8.65 19.99
CA PRO A 415 10.46 8.92 20.38
C PRO A 415 11.43 7.77 20.03
N TYR A 416 12.71 8.08 19.83
CA TYR A 416 13.75 7.06 19.63
C TYR A 416 14.26 6.44 20.94
N ASP A 417 14.05 7.12 22.06
CA ASP A 417 14.51 6.71 23.38
C ASP A 417 13.49 7.12 24.46
N THR A 418 13.87 6.97 25.73
CA THR A 418 13.00 7.28 26.88
C THR A 418 12.91 8.78 27.18
N GLN A 419 13.58 9.65 26.42
CA GLN A 419 13.46 11.09 26.62
C GLN A 419 12.08 11.57 26.16
N PRO A 420 11.42 12.45 26.93
CA PRO A 420 10.16 13.04 26.50
C PRO A 420 10.33 13.90 25.23
N VAL A 421 9.47 13.70 24.24
CA VAL A 421 9.44 14.48 22.99
C VAL A 421 8.08 15.17 22.86
N TYR A 422 8.06 16.41 22.39
CA TYR A 422 6.84 17.17 22.14
C TYR A 422 6.46 17.12 20.66
N TYR A 423 5.19 16.79 20.40
CA TYR A 423 4.55 16.87 19.08
C TYR A 423 3.40 17.87 19.19
N GLY A 424 3.69 19.13 18.88
CA GLY A 424 2.77 20.24 19.19
C GLY A 424 2.62 20.42 20.70
N ASP A 425 1.40 20.34 21.21
CA ASP A 425 1.05 20.48 22.63
C ASP A 425 1.00 19.14 23.39
N ILE A 426 1.34 18.04 22.71
CA ILE A 426 1.34 16.69 23.29
C ILE A 426 2.78 16.26 23.57
N GLN A 427 3.09 15.98 24.83
CA GLN A 427 4.33 15.33 25.24
C GLN A 427 4.16 13.81 25.20
N VAL A 428 5.10 13.11 24.58
CA VAL A 428 5.13 11.65 24.48
C VAL A 428 6.42 11.12 25.11
N THR A 429 6.30 10.08 25.94
CA THR A 429 7.44 9.46 26.62
C THR A 429 7.29 7.95 26.59
N ILE A 430 8.36 7.23 26.24
CA ILE A 430 8.39 5.76 26.30
C ILE A 430 8.58 5.33 27.75
N LEU A 431 7.65 4.54 28.27
CA LEU A 431 7.72 3.96 29.61
C LEU A 431 8.39 2.59 29.60
N ASN A 432 8.01 1.75 28.66
CA ASN A 432 8.49 0.39 28.54
C ASN A 432 8.39 -0.10 27.08
N GLU A 433 9.24 -1.05 26.71
CA GLU A 433 9.21 -1.73 25.43
C GLU A 433 9.45 -3.24 25.63
N SER A 434 8.57 -4.04 25.05
CA SER A 434 8.64 -5.50 25.06
C SER A 434 8.80 -6.00 23.63
N HIS A 435 9.92 -6.68 23.36
CA HIS A 435 10.21 -7.25 22.06
C HIS A 435 9.80 -8.71 21.98
N PHE A 436 8.96 -9.04 20.99
CA PHE A 436 8.61 -10.41 20.62
C PHE A 436 9.28 -10.75 19.27
N GLN A 437 9.11 -11.99 18.82
CA GLN A 437 9.69 -12.44 17.55
C GLN A 437 9.17 -11.63 16.35
N ASP A 438 7.86 -11.38 16.33
CA ASP A 438 7.15 -10.84 15.16
C ASP A 438 6.57 -9.43 15.38
N TRP A 439 6.55 -8.95 16.62
CA TRP A 439 6.07 -7.62 16.98
C TRP A 439 6.74 -7.06 18.22
N ASN A 440 6.65 -5.74 18.38
CA ASN A 440 7.03 -5.04 19.59
C ASN A 440 5.79 -4.45 20.26
N VAL A 441 5.80 -4.36 21.58
CA VAL A 441 4.79 -3.66 22.36
C VAL A 441 5.47 -2.56 23.18
N SER A 442 5.16 -1.31 22.86
CA SER A 442 5.68 -0.14 23.58
C SER A 442 4.55 0.50 24.39
N GLU A 443 4.83 0.96 25.60
CA GLU A 443 3.87 1.72 26.41
C GLU A 443 4.31 3.19 26.47
N PHE A 444 3.44 4.08 26.02
CA PHE A 444 3.69 5.52 25.99
C PHE A 444 2.88 6.24 27.04
N ARG A 445 3.53 7.14 27.78
CA ARG A 445 2.85 8.20 28.51
C ARG A 445 2.64 9.38 27.57
N MET A 446 1.40 9.82 27.43
CA MET A 446 1.02 11.01 26.67
C MET A 446 0.46 12.07 27.62
N MET A 447 0.98 13.30 27.54
CA MET A 447 0.54 14.42 28.38
C MET A 447 0.14 15.62 27.52
N ARG A 448 -0.99 16.25 27.89
CA ARG A 448 -1.45 17.54 27.35
C ARG A 448 -1.93 18.40 28.52
N GLY A 449 -1.17 19.43 28.86
CA GLY A 449 -1.36 20.15 30.13
C GLY A 449 -1.29 19.18 31.32
N ASP A 450 -2.28 19.21 32.20
CA ASP A 450 -2.37 18.32 33.37
C ASP A 450 -2.99 16.95 33.06
N THR A 451 -3.46 16.72 31.82
CA THR A 451 -4.09 15.46 31.44
C THR A 451 -3.04 14.45 31.02
N VAL A 452 -3.01 13.29 31.68
CA VAL A 452 -2.08 12.19 31.40
C VAL A 452 -2.86 10.95 30.95
N ARG A 453 -2.37 10.27 29.90
CA ARG A 453 -2.90 8.99 29.42
C ARG A 453 -1.74 8.01 29.17
N SER A 454 -2.00 6.72 29.38
CA SER A 454 -1.12 5.65 28.89
C SER A 454 -1.69 5.08 27.60
N ILE A 455 -0.86 4.93 26.57
CA ILE A 455 -1.20 4.33 25.28
C ILE A 455 -0.29 3.13 25.04
N LYS A 456 -0.89 1.98 24.74
CA LYS A 456 -0.15 0.79 24.28
C LYS A 456 -0.04 0.82 22.77
N HIS A 457 1.17 0.59 22.28
CA HIS A 457 1.50 0.59 20.87
C HIS A 457 1.97 -0.80 20.45
N PHE A 458 1.23 -1.41 19.53
CA PHE A 458 1.53 -2.73 18.98
C PHE A 458 2.11 -2.56 17.58
N HIS A 459 3.38 -2.92 17.41
CA HIS A 459 4.11 -2.75 16.14
C HIS A 459 4.48 -4.12 15.58
N PHE A 460 3.73 -4.61 14.60
CA PHE A 460 4.04 -5.85 13.90
C PHE A 460 5.18 -5.61 12.88
N THR A 461 6.33 -6.27 13.09
CA THR A 461 7.60 -5.93 12.41
C THR A 461 8.00 -6.89 11.30
N THR A 462 7.33 -8.04 11.18
CA THR A 462 7.70 -9.10 10.22
C THR A 462 6.78 -9.18 9.00
N TRP A 463 5.94 -8.16 8.77
CA TRP A 463 5.17 -8.09 7.52
C TRP A 463 6.09 -7.72 6.34
N PRO A 464 6.24 -8.57 5.31
CA PRO A 464 7.14 -8.32 4.21
C PRO A 464 6.70 -7.14 3.34
N ASP A 465 7.66 -6.47 2.70
CA ASP A 465 7.41 -5.33 1.80
C ASP A 465 6.50 -5.72 0.62
N PHE A 466 6.64 -6.95 0.12
CA PHE A 466 5.79 -7.56 -0.90
C PHE A 466 5.08 -8.79 -0.32
N GLY A 467 3.79 -8.93 -0.59
CA GLY A 467 3.00 -10.09 -0.17
C GLY A 467 2.41 -9.98 1.24
N VAL A 468 2.34 -11.13 1.92
CA VAL A 468 1.64 -11.34 3.20
C VAL A 468 2.54 -12.10 4.18
N PRO A 469 2.28 -12.05 5.50
CA PRO A 469 3.05 -12.82 6.46
C PRO A 469 2.94 -14.32 6.17
N ASP A 470 4.10 -14.96 6.04
CA ASP A 470 4.24 -16.39 5.84
C ASP A 470 5.17 -16.93 6.95
N PRO A 471 4.69 -17.84 7.81
CA PRO A 471 3.39 -18.51 7.78
C PRO A 471 2.25 -17.65 8.36
N PRO A 472 0.98 -17.84 7.93
CA PRO A 472 -0.18 -17.01 8.32
C PRO A 472 -0.47 -17.01 9.83
N GLN A 473 -0.06 -18.07 10.53
CA GLN A 473 -0.07 -18.23 12.00
C GLN A 473 0.54 -17.00 12.69
N THR A 474 1.56 -16.39 12.08
CA THR A 474 2.25 -15.22 12.63
C THR A 474 1.31 -14.04 12.84
N LEU A 475 0.43 -13.79 11.86
CA LEU A 475 -0.57 -12.74 11.95
C LEU A 475 -1.69 -13.09 12.94
N VAL A 476 -2.13 -14.36 12.97
CA VAL A 476 -3.12 -14.86 13.93
C VAL A 476 -2.65 -14.65 15.37
N ARG A 477 -1.40 -15.05 15.68
CA ARG A 477 -0.79 -14.88 17.00
C ARG A 477 -0.73 -13.41 17.41
N PHE A 478 -0.36 -12.53 16.48
CA PHE A 478 -0.35 -11.10 16.73
C PHE A 478 -1.75 -10.54 17.06
N VAL A 479 -2.77 -10.90 16.27
CA VAL A 479 -4.15 -10.42 16.49
C VAL A 479 -4.70 -10.90 17.84
N ARG A 480 -4.45 -12.16 18.22
CA ARG A 480 -4.81 -12.66 19.56
C ARG A 480 -4.08 -11.91 20.67
N ALA A 481 -2.77 -11.79 20.54
CA ALA A 481 -1.91 -11.07 21.50
C ALA A 481 -2.29 -9.59 21.66
N PHE A 482 -2.79 -8.96 20.60
CA PHE A 482 -3.38 -7.63 20.60
C PHE A 482 -4.70 -7.64 21.38
N ARG A 483 -5.66 -8.46 20.97
CA ARG A 483 -7.03 -8.42 21.51
C ARG A 483 -7.11 -8.84 22.98
N GLU A 484 -6.22 -9.72 23.44
CA GLU A 484 -6.08 -10.08 24.86
C GLU A 484 -5.65 -8.91 25.77
N ARG A 485 -4.95 -7.92 25.21
CA ARG A 485 -4.33 -6.82 25.97
C ARG A 485 -5.05 -5.49 25.85
N ILE A 486 -6.07 -5.41 24.99
CA ILE A 486 -6.93 -4.25 24.79
C ILE A 486 -8.19 -4.40 25.65
N SER A 487 -8.49 -3.38 26.46
CA SER A 487 -9.70 -3.38 27.28
C SER A 487 -10.96 -3.27 26.41
N PRO A 488 -12.11 -3.83 26.85
CA PRO A 488 -13.40 -3.61 26.21
C PRO A 488 -13.90 -2.16 26.24
N GLU A 489 -13.23 -1.23 26.95
CA GLU A 489 -13.62 0.17 26.97
C GLU A 489 -13.65 0.74 25.55
N GLN A 490 -14.83 1.26 25.15
CA GLN A 490 -15.20 1.67 23.79
C GLN A 490 -14.49 2.96 23.33
N ARG A 491 -13.16 2.94 23.24
CA ARG A 491 -12.37 4.02 22.63
C ARG A 491 -11.85 3.58 21.27
N PRO A 492 -11.78 4.49 20.28
CA PRO A 492 -11.27 4.13 18.97
C PRO A 492 -9.82 3.65 19.03
N ILE A 493 -9.53 2.56 18.33
CA ILE A 493 -8.19 1.99 18.19
C ILE A 493 -7.54 2.60 16.93
N GLY A 494 -6.39 3.25 17.11
CA GLY A 494 -5.59 3.72 15.98
C GLY A 494 -4.90 2.55 15.27
N VAL A 495 -5.11 2.42 13.97
CA VAL A 495 -4.46 1.42 13.11
C VAL A 495 -3.85 2.12 11.91
N HIS A 496 -2.63 1.75 11.54
CA HIS A 496 -1.99 2.32 10.37
C HIS A 496 -1.03 1.32 9.69
N CYS A 497 -0.61 1.68 8.50
CA CYS A 497 0.52 1.10 7.78
C CYS A 497 1.08 2.23 6.89
N SER A 498 1.71 1.93 5.74
CA SER A 498 2.18 3.01 4.85
C SER A 498 1.02 3.91 4.35
N ALA A 499 0.06 3.33 3.63
CA ALA A 499 -1.11 4.04 3.10
C ALA A 499 -2.36 3.98 4.02
N GLY A 500 -2.35 3.12 5.03
CA GLY A 500 -3.50 2.87 5.89
C GLY A 500 -4.66 2.19 5.16
N VAL A 501 -4.39 1.20 4.29
CA VAL A 501 -5.43 0.50 3.51
C VAL A 501 -5.24 -1.01 3.50
N GLY A 502 -4.12 -1.51 2.96
CA GLY A 502 -3.87 -2.94 2.75
C GLY A 502 -3.67 -3.71 4.05
N ARG A 503 -2.48 -3.65 4.64
CA ARG A 503 -2.13 -4.33 5.91
C ARG A 503 -3.11 -3.97 7.05
N SER A 504 -3.52 -2.69 7.13
CA SER A 504 -4.51 -2.21 8.11
C SER A 504 -5.87 -2.88 7.93
N GLY A 505 -6.35 -2.99 6.69
CA GLY A 505 -7.62 -3.67 6.40
C GLY A 505 -7.56 -5.17 6.67
N THR A 506 -6.45 -5.82 6.32
CA THR A 506 -6.24 -7.26 6.60
C THR A 506 -6.25 -7.53 8.11
N PHE A 507 -5.55 -6.70 8.90
CA PHE A 507 -5.56 -6.79 10.35
C PHE A 507 -6.97 -6.62 10.94
N ILE A 508 -7.70 -5.57 10.53
CA ILE A 508 -9.05 -5.29 11.03
C ILE A 508 -10.04 -6.40 10.64
N ALA A 509 -9.95 -6.90 9.40
CA ALA A 509 -10.80 -7.99 8.94
C ALA A 509 -10.58 -9.25 9.79
N LEU A 510 -9.32 -9.65 9.98
CA LEU A 510 -8.98 -10.83 10.76
C LEU A 510 -9.41 -10.67 12.23
N ASP A 511 -9.13 -9.53 12.85
CA ASP A 511 -9.57 -9.24 14.22
C ASP A 511 -11.10 -9.33 14.38
N ARG A 512 -11.86 -8.79 13.42
CA ARG A 512 -13.32 -8.87 13.42
C ARG A 512 -13.79 -10.32 13.27
N ILE A 513 -13.22 -11.06 12.33
CA ILE A 513 -13.52 -12.48 12.09
C ILE A 513 -13.29 -13.32 13.35
N LEU A 514 -12.13 -13.17 14.01
CA LEU A 514 -11.80 -13.96 15.21
C LEU A 514 -12.72 -13.67 16.40
N GLN A 515 -13.39 -12.52 16.43
CA GLN A 515 -14.45 -12.23 17.39
C GLN A 515 -15.80 -12.81 16.94
N VAL A 516 -16.15 -12.69 15.65
CA VAL A 516 -17.41 -13.22 15.09
C VAL A 516 -17.53 -14.73 15.32
N ILE A 517 -16.47 -15.51 15.04
CA ILE A 517 -16.51 -16.98 15.13
C ILE A 517 -16.67 -17.50 16.57
N ARG A 518 -16.51 -16.64 17.59
CA ARG A 518 -16.79 -16.98 18.99
C ARG A 518 -18.28 -16.94 19.33
N HIS A 519 -19.09 -16.29 18.49
CA HIS A 519 -20.49 -16.00 18.74
C HIS A 519 -21.42 -16.42 17.60
N SER A 520 -20.88 -16.77 16.43
CA SER A 520 -21.61 -17.12 15.20
C SER A 520 -21.00 -18.36 14.56
N ASP A 521 -21.82 -19.23 13.98
CA ASP A 521 -21.41 -20.37 13.15
C ASP A 521 -21.24 -20.00 11.67
N VAL A 522 -21.33 -18.71 11.35
CA VAL A 522 -21.19 -18.13 10.01
C VAL A 522 -20.19 -16.97 10.04
N VAL A 523 -19.36 -16.89 9.01
CA VAL A 523 -18.44 -15.78 8.73
C VAL A 523 -18.72 -15.20 7.35
N ASP A 524 -18.59 -13.88 7.20
CA ASP A 524 -18.79 -13.19 5.91
C ASP A 524 -17.60 -12.28 5.62
N ILE A 525 -16.52 -12.88 5.09
CA ILE A 525 -15.26 -12.15 4.83
C ILE A 525 -15.49 -11.09 3.75
N PHE A 526 -16.21 -11.44 2.68
CA PHE A 526 -16.59 -10.54 1.61
C PHE A 526 -17.36 -9.31 2.14
N GLY A 527 -18.42 -9.54 2.94
CA GLY A 527 -19.23 -8.48 3.53
C GLY A 527 -18.43 -7.58 4.46
N ILE A 528 -17.51 -8.14 5.26
CA ILE A 528 -16.61 -7.34 6.11
C ILE A 528 -15.74 -6.41 5.27
N VAL A 529 -15.11 -6.89 4.20
CA VAL A 529 -14.27 -6.07 3.32
C VAL A 529 -15.12 -5.04 2.55
N TYR A 530 -16.29 -5.45 2.07
CA TYR A 530 -17.26 -4.57 1.42
C TYR A 530 -17.64 -3.39 2.32
N GLU A 531 -17.98 -3.64 3.58
CA GLU A 531 -18.30 -2.60 4.57
C GLU A 531 -17.11 -1.67 4.81
N MET A 532 -15.90 -2.21 5.01
CA MET A 532 -14.71 -1.38 5.20
C MET A 532 -14.43 -0.49 3.98
N ARG A 533 -14.61 -0.99 2.76
CA ARG A 533 -14.40 -0.21 1.53
C ARG A 533 -15.41 0.91 1.33
N LYS A 534 -16.59 0.83 1.96
CA LYS A 534 -17.52 1.96 2.01
C LYS A 534 -17.03 3.08 2.92
N GLU A 535 -16.21 2.78 3.91
CA GLU A 535 -15.74 3.74 4.91
C GLU A 535 -14.34 4.30 4.59
N ARG A 536 -13.47 3.53 3.91
CA ARG A 536 -12.18 4.01 3.39
C ARG A 536 -11.80 3.29 2.11
N VAL A 537 -11.20 4.03 1.17
CA VAL A 537 -10.79 3.51 -0.12
C VAL A 537 -9.79 2.36 0.02
N TRP A 538 -9.91 1.32 -0.81
CA TRP A 538 -8.93 0.22 -0.95
C TRP A 538 -8.62 -0.61 0.30
N MET A 539 -9.47 -0.60 1.33
CA MET A 539 -9.31 -1.48 2.49
C MET A 539 -9.20 -2.94 2.03
N VAL A 540 -8.13 -3.63 2.51
CA VAL A 540 -7.58 -4.86 1.91
C VAL A 540 -7.21 -4.62 0.45
N GLN A 541 -5.93 -4.38 0.16
CA GLN A 541 -5.52 -3.73 -1.10
C GLN A 541 -5.19 -4.71 -2.22
N THR A 542 -4.71 -5.90 -1.89
CA THR A 542 -4.34 -6.92 -2.87
C THR A 542 -5.14 -8.20 -2.70
N GLU A 543 -5.21 -8.99 -3.76
CA GLU A 543 -5.84 -10.30 -3.74
C GLU A 543 -5.14 -11.25 -2.75
N GLN A 544 -3.80 -11.25 -2.71
CA GLN A 544 -3.05 -12.08 -1.75
C GLN A 544 -3.39 -11.72 -0.30
N GLN A 545 -3.66 -10.44 0.00
CA GLN A 545 -4.12 -10.03 1.33
C GLN A 545 -5.53 -10.56 1.63
N TYR A 546 -6.41 -10.61 0.63
CA TYR A 546 -7.74 -11.18 0.77
C TYR A 546 -7.69 -12.69 1.02
N ILE A 547 -6.87 -13.42 0.26
CA ILE A 547 -6.63 -14.86 0.42
C ILE A 547 -5.99 -15.15 1.80
N CYS A 548 -5.03 -14.33 2.23
CA CYS A 548 -4.37 -14.47 3.54
C CYS A 548 -5.37 -14.41 4.71
N ILE A 549 -6.43 -13.59 4.63
CA ILE A 549 -7.49 -13.56 5.65
C ILE A 549 -8.17 -14.93 5.76
N HIS A 550 -8.44 -15.57 4.61
CA HIS A 550 -9.05 -16.89 4.56
C HIS A 550 -8.11 -17.97 5.10
N GLN A 551 -6.83 -17.94 4.72
CA GLN A 551 -5.79 -18.85 5.23
C GLN A 551 -5.63 -18.74 6.75
N CYS A 552 -5.65 -17.51 7.29
CA CYS A 552 -5.60 -17.28 8.72
C CYS A 552 -6.80 -17.90 9.43
N LEU A 553 -8.01 -17.73 8.90
CA LEU A 553 -9.21 -18.34 9.47
C LEU A 553 -9.19 -19.87 9.36
N LEU A 554 -8.76 -20.42 8.22
CA LEU A 554 -8.63 -21.88 8.05
C LEU A 554 -7.69 -22.47 9.11
N THR A 555 -6.52 -21.85 9.30
CA THR A 555 -5.53 -22.24 10.31
C THR A 555 -6.12 -22.27 11.72
N VAL A 556 -6.96 -21.29 12.05
CA VAL A 556 -7.67 -21.18 13.33
C VAL A 556 -8.69 -22.31 13.49
N LEU A 557 -9.49 -22.59 12.45
CA LEU A 557 -10.50 -23.64 12.48
C LEU A 557 -9.90 -25.06 12.53
N GLU A 558 -8.71 -25.25 11.95
CA GLU A 558 -7.95 -26.51 12.03
C GLU A 558 -7.18 -26.67 13.35
N GLY A 559 -7.11 -25.63 14.19
CA GLY A 559 -6.37 -25.66 15.45
C GLY A 559 -4.84 -25.61 15.30
N LYS A 560 -4.32 -25.27 14.12
CA LYS A 560 -2.88 -25.29 13.76
C LYS A 560 -2.16 -23.97 14.07
N GLU A 561 -2.72 -23.14 14.93
CA GLU A 561 -2.19 -21.80 15.23
C GLU A 561 -0.82 -21.82 15.94
N ASN A 562 -0.57 -22.91 16.68
CA ASN A 562 0.64 -23.13 17.47
C ASN A 562 1.60 -24.14 16.85
N ASP A 563 1.25 -24.70 15.69
CA ASP A 563 2.11 -25.68 15.03
C ASP A 563 3.40 -25.00 14.55
N PRO A 564 4.58 -25.59 14.82
CA PRO A 564 5.81 -25.15 14.18
C PRO A 564 5.65 -25.36 12.68
N ALA A 565 6.04 -24.37 11.87
CA ALA A 565 5.88 -24.41 10.42
C ALA A 565 6.39 -25.73 9.84
N ILE A 566 5.47 -26.55 9.32
CA ILE A 566 5.84 -27.64 8.40
C ILE A 566 5.92 -26.96 7.04
N HIS A 567 7.13 -26.86 6.50
CA HIS A 567 7.33 -26.53 5.09
C HIS A 567 6.75 -27.68 4.24
N GLU A 568 5.45 -27.67 3.99
CA GLU A 568 4.90 -28.33 2.81
C GLU A 568 5.02 -27.32 1.67
N ILE A 569 6.13 -27.48 0.94
CA ILE A 569 6.36 -26.85 -0.36
C ILE A 569 5.25 -27.40 -1.25
N HIS A 570 4.22 -26.60 -1.52
CA HIS A 570 3.41 -26.80 -2.71
C HIS A 570 4.21 -26.23 -3.87
N ASP A 571 5.06 -27.09 -4.45
CA ASP A 571 5.63 -26.87 -5.77
C ASP A 571 4.45 -26.73 -6.74
N ASN A 572 4.20 -25.50 -7.18
CA ASN A 572 3.38 -25.27 -8.35
C ASN A 572 4.34 -25.33 -9.55
N GLU A 573 4.67 -26.56 -9.98
CA GLU A 573 5.34 -26.80 -11.26
C GLU A 573 4.38 -26.42 -12.39
N GLY A 574 4.75 -25.37 -13.12
CA GLY A 574 4.03 -24.91 -14.31
C GLY A 574 4.99 -24.22 -15.28
N PHE A 575 5.62 -25.04 -16.12
CA PHE A 575 6.45 -24.74 -17.29
C PHE A 575 7.90 -24.30 -17.04
N GLU A 576 8.76 -25.30 -16.77
CA GLU A 576 10.06 -25.39 -17.42
C GLU A 576 9.85 -25.95 -18.84
N ASP A 577 10.34 -25.23 -19.86
CA ASP A 577 10.73 -25.82 -21.15
C ASP A 577 12.23 -25.51 -21.33
N ASP A 578 13.03 -26.58 -21.24
CA ASP A 578 14.24 -26.93 -22.01
C ASP A 578 15.39 -25.90 -22.16
N GLU A 579 16.68 -26.25 -22.04
CA GLU A 579 17.39 -27.52 -21.83
C GLU A 579 18.88 -27.18 -21.56
N GLY A 580 19.56 -28.01 -20.77
CA GLY A 580 21.01 -28.29 -20.64
C GLY A 580 22.07 -27.24 -21.05
N ILE A 581 23.13 -27.03 -20.26
CA ILE A 581 24.22 -28.02 -20.11
C ILE A 581 25.01 -27.74 -18.81
N VAL A 582 25.36 -28.84 -18.15
CA VAL A 582 26.09 -28.98 -16.88
C VAL A 582 27.57 -28.61 -17.01
N ALA A 583 28.14 -28.11 -15.90
CA ALA A 583 29.54 -27.75 -15.72
C ALA A 583 30.56 -28.89 -15.94
N SER A 584 31.72 -28.52 -16.48
CA SER A 584 33.05 -29.16 -16.33
C SER A 584 34.07 -28.21 -16.96
N GLY A 585 35.19 -27.79 -16.38
CA GLY A 585 35.89 -28.15 -15.16
C GLY A 585 37.18 -27.33 -15.07
N MET A 586 37.82 -27.43 -13.90
CA MET A 586 39.05 -26.78 -13.38
C MET A 586 38.89 -25.43 -12.69
#